data_AF-A0A846NGV4-F1
#
_entry.id   AF-A0A846NGV4-F1
#
_cell.length_a   1.000
_cell.length_b   1.000
_cell.length_c   1.000
_cell.angle_alpha   90.00
_cell.angle_beta   90.00
_cell.angle_gamma   90.00
#
_symmetry.space_group_name_H-M   'P 1'
#
loop_
_entity.id
_entity.type
_entity.pdbx_description
1 polymer ?
#
loop_
_entity_poly.entity_id
_entity_poly.type
_entity_poly.pdbx_seq_one_letter_code
_entity_poly.pdbx_strand_id
1 'polypeptide(L)'
;MDTLYLLGTKHGDFRGPERLRKFFQVIKPTVVGLEATMEGFRKDTEFRRRLSDPKYFARTMNDIKAALPNANIETAQLILKNYAYESVETDKYTASTGAKLVHCDEPYEIVEFENWGTRLVDTFHNVLMASPNELTAETERTYSNPNILTFNMLTLVRIAGRDRFTEAKLREQEGMILYVGGLFHIFGNYHSPFYGKGNLYERLADLKPKRLKLNEADQLQI
;
A
#
# COMPACT_ATOMS: atom_id res chain seq x y z
N MET A 1 -18.38 6.21 16.15
CA MET A 1 -17.05 6.22 15.49
C MET A 1 -16.27 7.40 16.02
N ASP A 2 -15.15 7.15 16.71
CA ASP A 2 -14.55 8.16 17.59
C ASP A 2 -13.48 8.98 16.87
N THR A 3 -12.68 8.37 16.00
CA THR A 3 -11.73 9.08 15.11
C THR A 3 -11.35 8.22 13.91
N LEU A 4 -11.30 8.84 12.72
CA LEU A 4 -10.78 8.23 11.49
C LEU A 4 -9.47 8.89 11.06
N TYR A 5 -8.47 8.07 10.82
CA TYR A 5 -7.25 8.45 10.12
C TYR A 5 -7.20 7.75 8.76
N LEU A 6 -6.98 8.52 7.70
CA LEU A 6 -6.72 8.01 6.35
C LEU A 6 -5.25 8.25 6.02
N LEU A 7 -4.46 7.18 6.00
CA LEU A 7 -3.01 7.22 5.76
C LEU A 7 -2.69 6.79 4.34
N GLY A 8 -2.21 7.75 3.54
CA GLY A 8 -1.77 7.55 2.17
C GLY A 8 -0.33 7.05 2.07
N THR A 9 -0.15 5.88 1.47
CA THR A 9 1.14 5.21 1.25
C THR A 9 1.54 5.23 -0.22
N LYS A 10 2.80 4.94 -0.51
CA LYS A 10 3.27 4.72 -1.88
C LYS A 10 4.05 3.41 -1.94
N HIS A 11 3.65 2.55 -2.87
CA HIS A 11 4.44 1.38 -3.22
C HIS A 11 5.85 1.80 -3.65
N GLY A 12 6.87 1.12 -3.13
CA GLY A 12 8.27 1.46 -3.38
C GLY A 12 8.87 2.45 -2.39
N ASP A 13 8.14 2.91 -1.37
CA ASP A 13 8.73 3.64 -0.25
C ASP A 13 9.62 2.71 0.59
N PHE A 14 10.94 2.78 0.38
CA PHE A 14 11.91 1.96 1.11
C PHE A 14 12.00 2.27 2.60
N ARG A 15 11.46 3.41 3.06
CA ARG A 15 11.32 3.76 4.48
C ARG A 15 9.90 3.50 4.98
N GLY A 16 9.02 2.97 4.13
CA GLY A 16 7.63 2.67 4.42
C GLY A 16 7.42 1.87 5.70
N PRO A 17 8.16 0.76 5.96
CA PRO A 17 7.99 -0.01 7.19
C PRO A 17 8.27 0.80 8.46
N GLU A 18 9.34 1.59 8.47
CA GLU A 18 9.70 2.44 9.62
C GLU A 18 8.62 3.50 9.86
N ARG A 19 8.25 4.23 8.81
CA ARG A 19 7.25 5.30 8.85
C ARG A 19 5.87 4.79 9.31
N LEU A 20 5.47 3.61 8.86
CA LEU A 20 4.17 3.02 9.25
C LEU A 20 4.16 2.60 10.73
N ARG A 21 5.26 2.02 11.24
CA ARG A 21 5.39 1.73 12.68
C ARG A 21 5.29 2.98 13.55
N LYS A 22 5.88 4.09 13.11
CA LYS A 22 5.77 5.39 13.81
C LYS A 22 4.31 5.82 13.96
N PHE A 23 3.53 5.73 12.88
CA PHE A 23 2.09 6.02 12.96
C PHE A 23 1.34 5.07 13.89
N PHE A 24 1.66 3.77 13.88
CA PHE A 24 1.05 2.83 14.82
C PHE A 24 1.36 3.18 16.28
N GLN A 25 2.58 3.62 16.59
CA GLN A 25 2.98 4.01 17.94
C GLN A 25 2.31 5.30 18.43
N VAL A 26 2.11 6.27 17.54
CA VAL A 26 1.49 7.56 17.87
C VAL A 26 -0.03 7.46 17.91
N ILE A 27 -0.64 6.85 16.89
CA ILE A 27 -2.09 6.77 16.75
C ILE A 27 -2.65 5.68 17.67
N LYS A 28 -1.99 4.53 17.80
CA LYS A 28 -2.46 3.36 18.57
C LYS A 28 -3.90 2.95 18.19
N PRO A 29 -4.18 2.71 16.89
CA PRO A 29 -5.53 2.38 16.44
C PRO A 29 -6.02 1.07 17.04
N THR A 30 -7.31 1.01 17.36
CA THR A 30 -8.02 -0.22 17.77
C THR A 30 -8.54 -1.00 16.57
N VAL A 31 -8.66 -0.35 15.42
CA VAL A 31 -9.02 -0.96 14.13
C VAL A 31 -8.06 -0.47 13.05
N VAL A 32 -7.50 -1.39 12.27
CA VAL A 32 -6.70 -1.08 11.09
C VAL A 32 -7.44 -1.55 9.84
N GLY A 33 -7.85 -0.61 9.00
CA GLY A 33 -8.34 -0.89 7.66
C GLY A 33 -7.16 -0.95 6.69
N LEU A 34 -7.13 -1.94 5.79
CA LEU A 34 -6.05 -2.10 4.82
C LEU A 34 -6.61 -2.21 3.41
N GLU A 35 -6.03 -1.46 2.46
CA GLU A 35 -6.31 -1.57 1.02
C GLU A 35 -5.76 -2.88 0.43
N ALA A 36 -6.29 -4.00 0.91
CA ALA A 36 -6.03 -5.32 0.40
C ALA A 36 -7.26 -6.20 0.58
N THR A 37 -7.45 -7.14 -0.35
CA THR A 37 -8.39 -8.24 -0.15
C THR A 37 -7.82 -9.21 0.88
N MET A 38 -8.67 -10.02 1.52
CA MET A 38 -8.18 -11.04 2.46
C MET A 38 -7.22 -12.04 1.77
N GLU A 39 -7.53 -12.42 0.53
CA GLU A 39 -6.68 -13.33 -0.24
C GLU A 39 -5.36 -12.67 -0.66
N GLY A 40 -5.40 -11.43 -1.14
CA GLY A 40 -4.20 -10.66 -1.48
C GLY A 40 -3.28 -10.49 -0.28
N PHE A 41 -3.85 -10.13 0.88
CA PHE A 41 -3.11 -10.05 2.14
C PHE A 41 -2.43 -11.37 2.52
N ARG A 42 -3.13 -12.51 2.43
CA ARG A 42 -2.57 -13.84 2.71
C ARG A 42 -1.41 -14.18 1.76
N LYS A 43 -1.59 -13.93 0.46
CA LYS A 43 -0.56 -14.16 -0.56
C LYS A 43 0.67 -13.30 -0.30
N ASP A 44 0.49 -12.02 0.02
CA ASP A 44 1.58 -11.09 0.28
C ASP A 44 2.36 -11.44 1.55
N THR A 45 1.65 -11.74 2.64
CA THR A 45 2.27 -12.14 3.93
C THR A 45 2.99 -13.49 3.80
N GLU A 46 2.42 -14.46 3.08
CA GLU A 46 3.08 -15.73 2.81
C GLU A 46 4.33 -15.53 1.95
N PHE A 47 4.25 -14.75 0.87
CA PHE A 47 5.39 -14.46 0.02
C PHE A 47 6.51 -13.78 0.82
N ARG A 48 6.16 -12.80 1.67
CA ARG A 48 7.15 -12.14 2.55
C ARG A 48 7.80 -13.12 3.52
N ARG A 49 7.03 -14.07 4.05
CA ARG A 49 7.55 -15.16 4.91
C ARG A 49 8.50 -16.06 4.12
N ARG A 50 8.21 -16.39 2.87
CA ARG A 50 9.14 -17.17 2.02
C ARG A 50 10.43 -16.40 1.75
N LEU A 51 10.34 -15.09 1.50
CA LEU A 51 11.50 -14.21 1.31
C LEU A 51 12.41 -14.08 2.54
N SER A 52 12.00 -14.53 3.73
CA SER A 52 12.91 -14.59 4.88
C SER A 52 13.86 -15.79 4.84
N ASP A 53 13.58 -16.82 4.02
CA ASP A 53 14.53 -17.89 3.71
C ASP A 53 15.60 -17.37 2.74
N PRO A 54 16.89 -17.34 3.13
CA PRO A 54 17.96 -16.88 2.26
C PRO A 54 18.06 -17.63 0.92
N LYS A 55 17.73 -18.93 0.90
CA LYS A 55 17.76 -19.73 -0.32
C LYS A 55 16.63 -19.34 -1.26
N TYR A 56 15.43 -19.08 -0.72
CA TYR A 56 14.31 -18.62 -1.51
C TYR A 56 14.57 -17.21 -2.05
N PHE A 57 15.06 -16.30 -1.21
CA PHE A 57 15.45 -14.95 -1.62
C PHE A 57 16.48 -14.96 -2.77
N ALA A 58 17.55 -15.76 -2.63
CA ALA A 58 18.57 -15.88 -3.66
C ALA A 58 18.02 -16.43 -4.99
N ARG A 59 17.11 -17.42 -4.92
CA ARG A 59 16.42 -17.95 -6.10
C ARG A 59 15.58 -16.86 -6.79
N THR A 60 14.74 -16.14 -6.05
CA THR A 60 13.93 -15.05 -6.60
C THR A 60 14.80 -13.96 -7.24
N MET A 61 15.93 -13.62 -6.64
CA MET A 61 16.89 -12.68 -7.24
C MET A 61 17.49 -13.20 -8.56
N ASN A 62 17.81 -14.49 -8.63
CA ASN A 62 18.27 -15.11 -9.88
C ASN A 62 17.18 -15.11 -10.95
N ASP A 63 15.92 -15.38 -10.58
CA ASP A 63 14.78 -15.36 -11.49
C ASP A 63 14.57 -13.95 -12.07
N ILE A 64 14.66 -12.90 -11.23
CA ILE A 64 14.60 -11.49 -11.69
C ILE A 64 15.75 -11.20 -12.67
N LYS A 65 16.99 -11.60 -12.34
CA LYS A 65 18.15 -11.37 -13.20
C LYS A 65 18.05 -12.12 -14.54
N ALA A 66 17.48 -13.32 -14.53
CA ALA A 66 17.27 -14.10 -15.74
C ALA A 66 16.18 -13.47 -16.64
N ALA A 67 15.09 -13.00 -16.05
CA ALA A 67 13.98 -12.37 -16.77
C ALA A 67 14.30 -10.93 -17.23
N LEU A 68 15.09 -10.18 -16.45
CA LEU A 68 15.49 -8.80 -16.74
C LEU A 68 17.00 -8.62 -16.49
N PRO A 69 17.87 -8.96 -17.47
CA PRO A 69 19.33 -8.94 -17.30
C PRO A 69 19.93 -7.60 -16.92
N ASN A 70 19.25 -6.50 -17.26
CA ASN A 70 19.69 -5.13 -16.98
C ASN A 70 19.06 -4.54 -15.71
N ALA A 71 18.35 -5.34 -14.91
CA ALA A 71 17.77 -4.88 -13.65
C ALA A 71 18.85 -4.34 -12.71
N ASN A 72 18.56 -3.23 -12.06
CA ASN A 72 19.34 -2.72 -10.94
C ASN A 72 19.18 -3.68 -9.74
N ILE A 73 20.26 -4.39 -9.42
CA ILE A 73 20.25 -5.43 -8.39
C ILE A 73 19.99 -4.87 -6.99
N GLU A 74 20.50 -3.69 -6.69
CA GLU A 74 20.28 -3.04 -5.39
C GLU A 74 18.80 -2.68 -5.22
N THR A 75 18.20 -2.09 -6.25
CA THR A 75 16.77 -1.80 -6.30
C THR A 75 15.93 -3.06 -6.15
N ALA A 76 16.23 -4.12 -6.90
CA ALA A 76 15.51 -5.39 -6.80
C ALA A 76 15.56 -5.96 -5.36
N GLN A 77 16.72 -5.92 -4.72
CA GLN A 77 16.87 -6.34 -3.32
C GLN A 77 16.02 -5.48 -2.37
N LEU A 78 16.01 -4.17 -2.55
CA LEU A 78 15.22 -3.25 -1.72
C LEU A 78 13.72 -3.47 -1.90
N ILE A 79 13.26 -3.70 -3.13
CA ILE A 79 11.86 -4.05 -3.43
C ILE A 79 11.48 -5.34 -2.73
N LEU A 80 12.28 -6.42 -2.86
CA LEU A 80 11.97 -7.69 -2.19
C LEU A 80 11.93 -7.55 -0.66
N LYS A 81 12.85 -6.78 -0.08
CA LYS A 81 12.89 -6.54 1.38
C LYS A 81 11.66 -5.78 1.89
N ASN A 82 11.14 -4.86 1.08
CA ASN A 82 10.01 -3.98 1.40
C ASN A 82 8.69 -4.41 0.74
N TYR A 83 8.66 -5.56 0.07
CA TYR A 83 7.47 -6.01 -0.64
C TYR A 83 6.28 -6.12 0.32
N ALA A 84 5.15 -5.51 -0.08
CA ALA A 84 3.91 -5.45 0.67
C ALA A 84 4.08 -5.04 2.15
N TYR A 85 4.93 -4.04 2.40
CA TYR A 85 5.20 -3.60 3.78
C TYR A 85 3.94 -3.15 4.52
N GLU A 86 2.94 -2.59 3.82
CA GLU A 86 1.67 -2.19 4.43
C GLU A 86 0.97 -3.40 5.07
N SER A 87 0.86 -4.50 4.33
CA SER A 87 0.30 -5.77 4.83
C SER A 87 1.12 -6.33 5.99
N VAL A 88 2.44 -6.38 5.83
CA VAL A 88 3.35 -7.02 6.79
C VAL A 88 3.40 -6.28 8.12
N GLU A 89 3.50 -4.96 8.09
CA GLU A 89 3.57 -4.17 9.33
C GLU A 89 2.20 -4.07 10.01
N THR A 90 1.11 -4.06 9.24
CA THR A 90 -0.26 -4.14 9.78
C THR A 90 -0.50 -5.48 10.48
N ASP A 91 -0.09 -6.60 9.88
CA ASP A 91 -0.19 -7.93 10.49
C ASP A 91 0.53 -7.99 11.84
N LYS A 92 1.79 -7.53 11.88
CA LYS A 92 2.57 -7.48 13.13
C LYS A 92 1.90 -6.61 14.20
N TYR A 93 1.43 -5.43 13.83
CA TYR A 93 0.76 -4.53 14.76
C TYR A 93 -0.50 -5.16 15.34
N THR A 94 -1.39 -5.67 14.48
CA THR A 94 -2.66 -6.26 14.90
C THR A 94 -2.46 -7.54 15.73
N ALA A 95 -1.50 -8.39 15.35
CA ALA A 95 -1.12 -9.57 16.14
C ALA A 95 -0.57 -9.23 17.53
N SER A 96 0.22 -8.15 17.65
CA SER A 96 0.87 -7.77 18.93
C SER A 96 -0.04 -6.97 19.88
N THR A 97 -1.06 -6.31 19.37
CA THR A 97 -1.93 -5.40 20.16
C THR A 97 -3.35 -5.94 20.34
N GLY A 98 -3.78 -6.90 19.53
CA GLY A 98 -5.17 -7.34 19.46
C GLY A 98 -6.09 -6.38 18.70
N ALA A 99 -5.54 -5.36 18.03
CA ALA A 99 -6.32 -4.47 17.16
C ALA A 99 -6.98 -5.26 16.03
N LYS A 100 -8.22 -4.89 15.68
CA LYS A 100 -8.99 -5.55 14.61
C LYS A 100 -8.42 -5.18 13.24
N LEU A 101 -8.10 -6.18 12.42
CA LEU A 101 -7.79 -5.99 11.00
C LEU A 101 -9.07 -6.05 10.14
N VAL A 102 -9.25 -5.08 9.24
CA VAL A 102 -10.34 -5.04 8.26
C VAL A 102 -9.76 -4.94 6.86
N HIS A 103 -10.11 -5.89 5.99
CA HIS A 103 -9.76 -5.87 4.58
C HIS A 103 -10.74 -4.97 3.82
N CYS A 104 -10.22 -3.91 3.24
CA CYS A 104 -11.02 -2.81 2.68
C CYS A 104 -10.96 -2.74 1.15
N ASP A 105 -10.56 -3.81 0.47
CA ASP A 105 -10.51 -3.87 -0.99
C ASP A 105 -11.48 -4.91 -1.57
N GLU A 106 -11.97 -4.66 -2.78
CA GLU A 106 -12.90 -5.52 -3.48
C GLU A 106 -12.17 -6.74 -4.05
N PRO A 107 -12.72 -7.97 -3.92
CA PRO A 107 -12.15 -9.14 -4.60
C PRO A 107 -12.28 -8.99 -6.11
N TYR A 108 -11.16 -8.73 -6.78
CA TYR A 108 -11.01 -8.92 -8.22
C TYR A 108 -10.55 -10.34 -8.51
N GLU A 109 -10.74 -10.83 -9.74
CA GLU A 109 -10.12 -12.10 -10.18
C GLU A 109 -8.60 -12.01 -9.99
N ILE A 110 -8.09 -12.71 -8.97
CA ILE A 110 -6.67 -12.83 -8.73
C ILE A 110 -6.16 -13.88 -9.70
N VAL A 111 -5.46 -13.44 -10.75
CA VAL A 111 -4.74 -14.34 -11.64
C VAL A 111 -3.70 -15.12 -10.80
N GLU A 112 -3.77 -16.44 -10.83
CA GLU A 112 -2.74 -17.30 -10.22
C GLU A 112 -1.46 -17.25 -11.07
N PHE A 113 -0.32 -17.05 -10.42
CA PHE A 113 0.98 -17.02 -11.09
C PHE A 113 1.89 -18.09 -10.50
N GLU A 114 2.47 -18.92 -11.37
CA GLU A 114 3.40 -19.98 -10.97
C GLU A 114 4.80 -19.45 -10.63
N ASN A 115 5.21 -18.29 -11.20
CA ASN A 115 6.53 -17.69 -10.99
C ASN A 115 6.47 -16.21 -10.52
N TRP A 116 6.81 -15.99 -9.24
CA TRP A 116 6.82 -14.66 -8.62
C TRP A 116 7.92 -13.73 -9.15
N GLY A 117 9.07 -14.25 -9.60
CA GLY A 117 10.14 -13.44 -10.18
C GLY A 117 9.69 -12.77 -11.47
N THR A 118 9.05 -13.53 -12.37
CA THR A 118 8.47 -13.01 -13.61
C THR A 118 7.38 -11.99 -13.34
N ARG A 119 6.47 -12.26 -12.38
CA ARG A 119 5.42 -11.31 -11.97
C ARG A 119 6.00 -9.98 -11.50
N LEU A 120 7.06 -10.01 -10.71
CA LEU A 120 7.72 -8.79 -10.24
C LEU A 120 8.33 -8.02 -11.41
N VAL A 121 8.92 -8.69 -12.39
CA VAL A 121 9.40 -8.03 -13.61
C VAL A 121 8.25 -7.39 -14.37
N ASP A 122 7.14 -8.10 -14.60
CA ASP A 122 5.98 -7.54 -15.33
C ASP A 122 5.34 -6.36 -14.58
N THR A 123 5.29 -6.42 -13.26
CA THR A 123 4.66 -5.40 -12.40
C THR A 123 5.59 -4.20 -12.17
N PHE A 124 6.88 -4.43 -12.05
CA PHE A 124 7.88 -3.46 -11.63
C PHE A 124 8.97 -3.20 -12.67
N HIS A 125 8.78 -3.54 -13.95
CA HIS A 125 9.83 -3.44 -14.98
C HIS A 125 10.61 -2.12 -14.93
N ASN A 126 9.90 -0.99 -15.04
CA ASN A 126 10.52 0.33 -15.04
C ASN A 126 11.14 0.68 -13.68
N VAL A 127 10.56 0.18 -12.60
CA VAL A 127 11.06 0.39 -11.23
C VAL A 127 12.36 -0.38 -11.03
N LEU A 128 12.45 -1.62 -11.50
CA LEU A 128 13.62 -2.49 -11.40
C LEU A 128 14.81 -1.99 -12.22
N MET A 129 14.58 -1.13 -13.21
CA MET A 129 15.64 -0.51 -14.01
C MET A 129 16.20 0.77 -13.37
N ALA A 130 15.44 1.41 -12.47
CA ALA A 130 15.84 2.63 -11.79
C ALA A 130 16.78 2.34 -10.61
N SER A 131 17.62 3.31 -10.27
CA SER A 131 18.43 3.29 -9.04
C SER A 131 17.57 3.55 -7.79
N PRO A 132 18.04 3.14 -6.60
CA PRO A 132 17.32 3.41 -5.35
C PRO A 132 17.10 4.91 -5.09
N ASN A 133 18.06 5.75 -5.49
CA ASN A 133 17.97 7.20 -5.32
C ASN A 133 16.89 7.81 -6.22
N GLU A 134 16.79 7.37 -7.48
CA GLU A 134 15.73 7.81 -8.39
C GLU A 134 14.34 7.43 -7.85
N LEU A 135 14.19 6.20 -7.34
CA LEU A 135 12.93 5.75 -6.75
C LEU A 135 12.58 6.49 -5.46
N THR A 136 13.58 6.81 -4.64
CA THR A 136 13.37 7.63 -3.44
C THR A 136 12.92 9.05 -3.81
N ALA A 137 13.59 9.68 -4.77
CA ALA A 137 13.20 10.99 -5.28
C ALA A 137 11.79 10.98 -5.89
N GLU A 138 11.45 9.94 -6.66
CA GLU A 138 10.11 9.75 -7.22
C GLU A 138 9.05 9.55 -6.12
N THR A 139 9.41 8.85 -5.06
CA THR A 139 8.55 8.65 -3.89
C THR A 139 8.23 9.98 -3.21
N GLU A 140 9.23 10.79 -2.91
CA GLU A 140 9.02 12.11 -2.29
C GLU A 140 8.30 13.09 -3.22
N ARG A 141 8.57 13.04 -4.52
CA ARG A 141 7.82 13.80 -5.54
C ARG A 141 6.34 13.45 -5.51
N THR A 142 6.00 12.16 -5.42
CA THR A 142 4.61 11.70 -5.36
C THR A 142 3.93 12.12 -4.05
N TYR A 143 4.62 12.06 -2.91
CA TYR A 143 4.07 12.58 -1.66
C TYR A 143 3.80 14.08 -1.71
N SER A 144 4.67 14.84 -2.37
CA SER A 144 4.50 16.29 -2.53
C SER A 144 3.36 16.64 -3.48
N ASN A 145 3.20 15.89 -4.58
CA ASN A 145 2.12 16.09 -5.55
C ASN A 145 1.50 14.75 -5.98
N PRO A 146 0.48 14.26 -5.25
CA PRO A 146 -0.19 12.98 -5.57
C PRO A 146 -0.91 12.98 -6.94
N ASN A 147 -1.25 14.16 -7.46
CA ASN A 147 -1.94 14.33 -8.75
C ASN A 147 -1.02 14.13 -9.96
N ILE A 148 0.29 13.91 -9.75
CA ILE A 148 1.19 13.55 -10.83
C ILE A 148 0.92 12.14 -11.37
N LEU A 149 0.18 11.33 -10.61
CA LEU A 149 -0.29 10.02 -11.04
C LEU A 149 -1.45 10.21 -12.02
N THR A 150 -1.19 9.93 -13.29
CA THR A 150 -2.21 9.97 -14.35
C THR A 150 -2.73 8.56 -14.61
N PHE A 151 -4.06 8.39 -14.60
CA PHE A 151 -4.71 7.13 -14.87
C PHE A 151 -5.65 7.26 -16.07
N ASN A 152 -5.78 6.19 -16.85
CA ASN A 152 -6.81 6.13 -17.88
C ASN A 152 -8.21 6.00 -17.23
N MET A 153 -9.26 6.24 -18.02
CA MET A 153 -10.65 6.23 -17.54
C MET A 153 -11.05 4.89 -16.89
N LEU A 154 -10.64 3.75 -17.46
CA LEU A 154 -10.98 2.44 -16.91
C LEU A 154 -10.37 2.25 -15.52
N THR A 155 -9.11 2.68 -15.33
CA THR A 155 -8.45 2.64 -14.03
C THR A 155 -9.14 3.56 -13.03
N LEU A 156 -9.55 4.78 -13.43
CA LEU A 156 -10.31 5.67 -12.56
C LEU A 156 -11.65 5.09 -12.10
N VAL A 157 -12.38 4.40 -13.00
CA VAL A 157 -13.63 3.70 -12.65
C VAL A 157 -13.36 2.61 -11.62
N ARG A 158 -12.29 1.82 -11.78
CA ARG A 158 -11.89 0.78 -10.81
C ARG A 158 -11.53 1.39 -9.46
N ILE A 159 -10.69 2.42 -9.42
CA ILE A 159 -10.29 3.12 -8.18
C ILE A 159 -11.54 3.64 -7.45
N ALA A 160 -12.48 4.27 -8.16
CA ALA A 160 -13.72 4.75 -7.58
C ALA A 160 -14.62 3.63 -7.01
N GLY A 161 -14.63 2.46 -7.67
CA GLY A 161 -15.30 1.25 -7.16
C GLY A 161 -14.70 0.77 -5.84
N ARG A 162 -13.36 0.65 -5.80
CA ARG A 162 -12.60 0.30 -4.59
C ARG A 162 -12.90 1.26 -3.44
N ASP A 163 -12.87 2.57 -3.70
CA ASP A 163 -13.17 3.60 -2.69
C ASP A 163 -14.59 3.48 -2.15
N ARG A 164 -15.55 3.09 -2.97
CA ARG A 164 -16.94 2.88 -2.51
C ARG A 164 -17.06 1.64 -1.62
N PHE A 165 -16.34 0.57 -1.95
CA PHE A 165 -16.26 -0.62 -1.11
C PHE A 165 -15.56 -0.32 0.21
N THR A 166 -14.42 0.36 0.17
CA THR A 166 -13.68 0.83 1.34
C THR A 166 -14.56 1.73 2.23
N GLU A 167 -15.28 2.68 1.64
CA GLU A 167 -16.21 3.57 2.36
C GLU A 167 -17.22 2.76 3.19
N ALA A 168 -17.87 1.78 2.58
CA ALA A 168 -18.84 0.93 3.28
C ALA A 168 -18.18 0.17 4.44
N LYS A 169 -17.01 -0.44 4.21
CA LYS A 169 -16.28 -1.20 5.23
C LYS A 169 -15.85 -0.35 6.41
N LEU A 170 -15.37 0.86 6.18
CA LEU A 170 -14.92 1.75 7.25
C LEU A 170 -16.10 2.27 8.09
N ARG A 171 -17.26 2.52 7.47
CA ARG A 171 -18.49 2.96 8.17
C ARG A 171 -19.06 1.90 9.12
N GLU A 172 -18.79 0.62 8.87
CA GLU A 172 -19.18 -0.50 9.74
C GLU A 172 -18.33 -0.60 11.03
N GLN A 173 -17.26 0.20 11.17
CA GLN A 173 -16.31 0.07 12.27
C GLN A 173 -16.51 1.11 13.37
N GLU A 174 -16.08 0.75 14.57
CA GLU A 174 -16.11 1.62 15.76
C GLU A 174 -14.72 1.73 16.40
N GLY A 175 -14.56 2.72 17.28
CA GLY A 175 -13.29 3.05 17.93
C GLY A 175 -12.37 3.95 17.11
N MET A 176 -11.07 3.80 17.32
CA MET A 176 -10.03 4.57 16.64
C MET A 176 -9.53 3.80 15.42
N ILE A 177 -9.88 4.31 14.24
CA ILE A 177 -9.64 3.62 12.97
C ILE A 177 -8.48 4.28 12.24
N LEU A 178 -7.50 3.48 11.82
CA LEU A 178 -6.47 3.87 10.87
C LEU A 178 -6.67 3.06 9.58
N TYR A 179 -7.04 3.73 8.50
CA TYR A 179 -7.02 3.12 7.16
C TYR A 179 -5.67 3.36 6.50
N VAL A 180 -5.04 2.28 6.02
CA VAL A 180 -3.77 2.27 5.30
C VAL A 180 -4.07 1.91 3.83
N GLY A 181 -3.82 2.86 2.93
CA GLY A 181 -4.04 2.68 1.50
C GLY A 181 -3.19 3.62 0.66
N GLY A 182 -3.18 3.41 -0.64
CA GLY A 182 -2.44 4.17 -1.63
C GLY A 182 -2.82 5.65 -1.60
N LEU A 183 -1.80 6.50 -1.73
CA LEU A 183 -1.88 7.95 -1.62
C LEU A 183 -2.96 8.58 -2.52
N PHE A 184 -3.15 8.01 -3.71
CA PHE A 184 -4.12 8.50 -4.69
C PHE A 184 -5.58 8.35 -4.22
N HIS A 185 -5.90 7.32 -3.42
CA HIS A 185 -7.23 7.13 -2.84
C HIS A 185 -7.60 8.25 -1.85
N ILE A 186 -6.62 8.94 -1.26
CA ILE A 186 -6.84 9.92 -0.19
C ILE A 186 -6.58 11.37 -0.65
N PHE A 187 -5.63 11.56 -1.57
CA PHE A 187 -5.19 12.87 -2.04
C PHE A 187 -5.32 13.06 -3.56
N GLY A 188 -5.67 12.03 -4.31
CA GLY A 188 -5.86 12.12 -5.75
C GLY A 188 -7.08 12.95 -6.10
N ASN A 189 -6.95 13.82 -7.09
CA ASN A 189 -8.04 14.61 -7.62
C ASN A 189 -8.66 13.87 -8.82
N TYR A 190 -9.68 13.08 -8.55
CA TYR A 190 -10.40 12.38 -9.61
C TYR A 190 -11.89 12.32 -9.28
N HIS A 191 -12.70 12.37 -10.34
CA HIS A 191 -14.14 12.18 -10.27
C HIS A 191 -14.53 11.09 -11.25
N SER A 192 -15.24 10.07 -10.77
CA SER A 192 -15.85 9.09 -11.66
C SER A 192 -17.20 9.62 -12.13
N PRO A 193 -17.46 9.66 -13.46
CA PRO A 193 -18.77 10.04 -13.98
C PRO A 193 -19.89 9.08 -13.53
N PHE A 194 -19.54 7.87 -13.05
CA PHE A 194 -20.49 6.85 -12.64
C PHE A 194 -20.80 6.86 -11.14
N TYR A 195 -19.91 7.41 -10.30
CA TYR A 195 -20.00 7.27 -8.84
C TYR A 195 -20.10 8.58 -8.07
N GLY A 196 -20.16 9.72 -8.77
CA GLY A 196 -20.63 11.03 -8.30
C GLY A 196 -19.78 11.75 -7.25
N LYS A 197 -19.15 11.01 -6.33
CA LYS A 197 -18.21 11.50 -5.32
C LYS A 197 -16.78 11.18 -5.79
N GLY A 198 -15.82 12.06 -5.50
CA GLY A 198 -14.41 11.85 -5.86
C GLY A 198 -13.74 10.80 -4.99
N ASN A 199 -12.55 11.12 -4.49
CA ASN A 199 -11.71 10.18 -3.74
C ASN A 199 -12.32 9.75 -2.38
N LEU A 200 -11.71 8.77 -1.72
CA LEU A 200 -12.18 8.21 -0.45
C LEU A 200 -12.33 9.26 0.65
N TYR A 201 -11.43 10.24 0.71
CA TYR A 201 -11.53 11.31 1.70
C TYR A 201 -12.80 12.13 1.53
N GLU A 202 -13.13 12.53 0.30
CA GLU A 202 -14.35 13.27 -0.01
C GLU A 202 -15.61 12.45 0.30
N ARG A 203 -15.55 11.14 0.05
CA ARG A 203 -16.65 10.20 0.35
C ARG A 203 -16.96 10.11 1.83
N LEU A 204 -15.93 10.20 2.67
CA LEU A 204 -16.02 10.09 4.13
C LEU A 204 -16.00 11.46 4.83
N ALA A 205 -16.18 12.56 4.12
CA ALA A 205 -16.04 13.92 4.67
C ALA A 205 -16.97 14.20 5.86
N ASP A 206 -18.16 13.58 5.89
CA ASP A 206 -19.11 13.64 7.00
C ASP A 206 -18.55 13.08 8.32
N LEU A 207 -17.62 12.13 8.24
CA LEU A 207 -16.93 11.55 9.39
C LEU A 207 -15.72 12.39 9.85
N LYS A 208 -15.46 13.53 9.18
CA LYS A 208 -14.34 14.45 9.45
C LYS A 208 -12.98 13.73 9.60
N PRO A 209 -12.57 12.88 8.64
CA PRO A 209 -11.32 12.14 8.73
C PRO A 209 -10.08 13.04 8.78
N LYS A 210 -9.08 12.59 9.52
CA LYS A 210 -7.72 13.15 9.49
C LYS A 210 -6.94 12.50 8.35
N ARG A 211 -6.49 13.29 7.38
CA ARG A 211 -5.62 12.81 6.29
C ARG A 211 -4.17 12.87 6.72
N LEU A 212 -3.42 11.83 6.40
CA LEU A 212 -2.00 11.74 6.68
C LEU A 212 -1.29 11.18 5.45
N LYS A 213 -0.08 11.65 5.19
CA LYS A 213 0.85 11.03 4.23
C LYS A 213 1.88 10.23 5.00
N LEU A 214 2.27 9.07 4.48
CA LEU A 214 3.23 8.22 5.18
C LEU A 214 4.57 8.92 5.45
N ASN A 215 5.03 9.81 4.57
CA ASN A 215 6.28 10.55 4.79
C ASN A 215 6.20 11.63 5.89
N GLU A 216 5.00 12.02 6.35
CA GLU A 216 4.83 12.92 7.50
C GLU A 216 5.28 12.25 8.81
N ALA A 217 5.43 10.92 8.83
CA ALA A 217 6.02 10.19 9.96
C ALA A 217 7.44 10.64 10.30
N ASP A 218 8.17 11.25 9.36
CA ASP A 218 9.52 11.76 9.59
C ASP A 218 9.54 12.94 10.57
N GLN A 219 8.40 13.59 10.80
CA GLN A 219 8.25 14.73 11.70
C GLN A 219 7.70 14.33 13.09
N LEU A 220 7.29 13.07 13.26
CA LEU A 220 6.74 12.59 14.52
C LEU A 220 7.85 12.36 15.54
N GLN A 221 7.67 12.92 16.74
CA GLN A 221 8.47 12.60 17.92
C GLN A 221 7.83 11.41 18.63
N ILE A 222 8.62 10.37 18.91
CA ILE A 222 8.20 9.11 19.56
C ILE A 222 9.04 8.88 20.80
#